data_AF-A0A6C9EEV2-F1
#
_entry.id   AF-A0A6C9EEV2-F1
#
_cell.length_a   1.000
_cell.length_b   1.000
_cell.length_c   1.000
_cell.angle_alpha   90.00
_cell.angle_beta   90.00
_cell.angle_gamma   90.00
#
_symmetry.space_group_name_H-M   'P 1'
#
loop_
_entity.id
_entity.type
_entity.pdbx_description
1 polymer ?
#
loop_
_entity_poly.entity_id
_entity_poly.type
_entity_poly.pdbx_seq_one_letter_code
_entity_poly.pdbx_strand_id
1 'polypeptide(L)'
;FDQFAPFTVENVTVAAPASGLTVTAGSYYAGGAIGCATGGDVTNTNLTNLATVTAKGEAGGFIGFSGPGDAVGAGGLNVLGLIKLSGLLSVAQYSSVAVTASNVNGIANGFTVKATGKNENNETTDYAAGGFYGQANSTKTRESHVTNLKSVTADTSTSDGIAGGFVGFSTTGGLADALSNADDSSVLDNLIKGGLLSVNDLLGAMPYLIPSYTDTTVSYVNGGYVEGDIAGGYAGNFQSGKVNQFDKKDLENDPTLADVQSRVQANPVAVVNLDHVTGGAYAGGFGGKVVSGALASAGNGGLSLLGKFGTVDLANLLQVVQGYVPFISYAGVHSDATTVETTSGNKISDPDDPGFTVSATRLDHSDTQSGSAGGYIGYGSGVQVSHSSVTQLRHTDVKAPKNLETTGSIDDTYLSKDSSYAVTAARYAGGYIGKMDIGSAAAVGGGLSLLGQNVNLNDVLDVLNIVVSTIEHSDVTGGIGGYSVLASTADHRNANNKPDPLGMAGGFAGDIEGGHIQDSSSHEFVYIIGQVSAGGYVGPMQP
;
A
#
# COMPACT_ATOMS: atom_id res chain seq x y z
N PHE A 1 32.24 19.16 -0.59
CA PHE A 1 31.13 19.16 -1.55
C PHE A 1 31.13 17.92 -2.45
N ASP A 2 32.19 17.10 -2.47
CA ASP A 2 32.29 15.86 -3.28
C ASP A 2 31.63 14.60 -2.66
N GLN A 3 30.63 14.73 -1.79
CA GLN A 3 30.03 13.57 -1.08
C GLN A 3 28.65 13.14 -1.62
N PHE A 4 28.10 13.86 -2.59
CA PHE A 4 26.84 13.50 -3.25
C PHE A 4 27.05 13.49 -4.76
N ALA A 5 27.40 12.34 -5.32
CA ALA A 5 27.23 12.10 -6.75
C ALA A 5 25.93 11.32 -6.91
N PRO A 6 24.81 11.95 -7.34
CA PRO A 6 23.63 11.19 -7.71
C PRO A 6 24.00 10.21 -8.82
N PHE A 7 23.45 9.01 -8.78
CA PHE A 7 23.65 8.08 -9.88
C PHE A 7 22.68 8.42 -11.03
N THR A 8 23.06 8.06 -12.25
CA THR A 8 22.17 8.12 -13.40
C THR A 8 22.23 6.80 -14.15
N VAL A 9 21.08 6.19 -14.41
CA VAL A 9 20.92 5.06 -15.32
C VAL A 9 19.97 5.49 -16.42
N GLU A 10 20.46 5.57 -17.65
CA GLU A 10 19.68 6.07 -18.78
C GLU A 10 19.81 5.14 -19.99
N ASN A 11 18.69 4.85 -20.64
CA ASN A 11 18.64 4.12 -21.92
C ASN A 11 19.31 2.73 -21.86
N VAL A 12 19.10 2.01 -20.75
CA VAL A 12 19.66 0.68 -20.52
C VAL A 12 18.62 -0.39 -20.79
N THR A 13 18.99 -1.44 -21.52
CA THR A 13 18.16 -2.65 -21.65
C THR A 13 18.89 -3.85 -21.06
N VAL A 14 18.29 -4.46 -20.05
CA VAL A 14 18.75 -5.74 -19.48
C VAL A 14 17.98 -6.85 -20.20
N ALA A 15 18.62 -7.45 -21.20
CA ALA A 15 18.03 -8.52 -22.01
C ALA A 15 18.51 -9.89 -21.54
N ALA A 16 17.64 -10.64 -20.87
CA ALA A 16 17.96 -12.00 -20.43
C ALA A 16 17.64 -13.04 -21.53
N PRO A 17 18.31 -14.20 -21.53
CA PRO A 17 17.95 -15.30 -22.42
C PRO A 17 16.51 -15.76 -22.19
N ALA A 18 15.94 -16.53 -23.12
CA ALA A 18 14.58 -17.07 -22.98
C ALA A 18 14.39 -17.99 -21.75
N SER A 19 15.48 -18.55 -21.21
CA SER A 19 15.49 -19.28 -19.93
C SER A 19 15.26 -18.37 -18.72
N GLY A 20 15.34 -17.06 -18.91
CA GLY A 20 15.09 -16.00 -17.95
C GLY A 20 16.28 -15.59 -17.09
N LEU A 21 16.19 -14.38 -16.51
CA LEU A 21 17.12 -13.86 -15.52
C LEU A 21 16.66 -14.27 -14.11
N THR A 22 17.58 -14.85 -13.35
CA THR A 22 17.41 -15.09 -11.91
C THR A 22 18.34 -14.17 -11.14
N VAL A 23 17.78 -13.41 -10.20
CA VAL A 23 18.53 -12.56 -9.28
C VAL A 23 18.31 -13.07 -7.86
N THR A 24 19.39 -13.30 -7.13
CA THR A 24 19.33 -13.75 -5.74
C THR A 24 20.34 -12.96 -4.92
N ALA A 25 19.86 -12.33 -3.84
CA ALA A 25 20.76 -11.71 -2.87
C ALA A 25 21.34 -12.78 -1.93
N GLY A 26 22.65 -12.76 -1.73
CA GLY A 26 23.28 -13.45 -0.60
C GLY A 26 23.02 -12.76 0.75
N SER A 27 22.54 -11.52 0.71
CA SER A 27 22.22 -10.69 1.88
C SER A 27 20.75 -10.22 1.82
N TYR A 28 20.51 -8.91 1.89
CA TYR A 28 19.21 -8.33 2.23
C TYR A 28 18.43 -7.81 1.01
N TYR A 29 19.12 -7.20 0.04
CA TYR A 29 18.48 -6.51 -1.10
C TYR A 29 18.66 -7.24 -2.44
N ALA A 30 17.58 -7.51 -3.16
CA ALA A 30 17.63 -7.96 -4.55
C ALA A 30 16.70 -7.14 -5.43
N GLY A 31 17.22 -6.63 -6.55
CA GLY A 31 16.44 -6.01 -7.61
C GLY A 31 16.81 -6.61 -8.95
N GLY A 32 15.84 -6.81 -9.85
CA GLY A 32 16.15 -7.26 -11.21
C GLY A 32 17.14 -6.33 -11.92
N ALA A 33 17.01 -5.03 -11.68
CA ALA A 33 17.86 -3.98 -12.24
C ALA A 33 18.88 -3.48 -11.22
N ILE A 34 18.38 -3.10 -10.03
CA ILE A 34 19.17 -2.40 -9.00
C ILE A 34 18.82 -2.98 -7.63
N GLY A 35 19.80 -3.50 -6.88
CA GLY A 35 19.57 -4.01 -5.53
C GLY A 35 19.11 -2.91 -4.55
N CYS A 36 19.87 -1.82 -4.47
CA CYS A 36 19.60 -0.69 -3.59
C CYS A 36 19.90 0.62 -4.35
N ALA A 37 18.95 1.55 -4.33
CA ALA A 37 19.03 2.87 -4.96
C ALA A 37 18.87 3.97 -3.90
N THR A 38 19.86 4.85 -3.77
CA THR A 38 19.80 6.00 -2.86
C THR A 38 20.32 7.22 -3.61
N GLY A 39 19.43 8.15 -3.96
CA GLY A 39 19.79 9.39 -4.65
C GLY A 39 20.20 9.22 -6.11
N GLY A 40 19.26 9.40 -7.05
CA GLY A 40 19.58 9.33 -8.47
C GLY A 40 18.37 9.19 -9.39
N ASP A 41 18.66 9.18 -10.69
CA ASP A 41 17.67 9.13 -11.76
C ASP A 41 17.80 7.84 -12.58
N VAL A 42 16.69 7.17 -12.82
CA VAL A 42 16.57 6.02 -13.73
C VAL A 42 15.57 6.37 -14.82
N THR A 43 16.03 6.44 -16.06
CA THR A 43 15.17 6.78 -17.20
C THR A 43 15.32 5.77 -18.32
N ASN A 44 14.20 5.37 -18.92
CA ASN A 44 14.18 4.49 -20.09
C ASN A 44 15.00 3.20 -19.87
N THR A 45 14.85 2.57 -18.70
CA THR A 45 15.56 1.33 -18.35
C THR A 45 14.61 0.15 -18.35
N ASN A 46 14.88 -0.84 -19.20
CA ASN A 46 13.92 -1.91 -19.49
C ASN A 46 14.52 -3.29 -19.23
N LEU A 47 13.81 -4.10 -18.45
CA LEU A 47 14.14 -5.49 -18.16
C LEU A 47 13.26 -6.40 -19.01
N THR A 48 13.87 -7.39 -19.65
CA THR A 48 13.13 -8.40 -20.43
C THR A 48 13.55 -9.80 -20.01
N ASN A 49 12.56 -10.71 -20.03
CA ASN A 49 12.71 -12.11 -19.60
C ASN A 49 13.19 -12.23 -18.15
N LEU A 50 12.68 -11.41 -17.22
CA LEU A 50 12.91 -11.67 -15.80
C LEU A 50 12.20 -12.98 -15.42
N ALA A 51 12.85 -13.87 -14.68
CA ALA A 51 12.24 -15.12 -14.21
C ALA A 51 12.02 -15.12 -12.70
N THR A 52 13.04 -14.77 -11.92
CA THR A 52 12.95 -14.83 -10.46
C THR A 52 13.80 -13.75 -9.81
N VAL A 53 13.26 -13.10 -8.78
CA VAL A 53 14.01 -12.27 -7.83
C VAL A 53 13.78 -12.79 -6.42
N THR A 54 14.85 -12.99 -5.66
CA THR A 54 14.75 -13.50 -4.28
C THR A 54 15.74 -12.79 -3.36
N ALA A 55 15.27 -12.37 -2.20
CA ALA A 55 16.09 -11.79 -1.15
C ALA A 55 15.64 -12.28 0.24
N LYS A 56 16.51 -12.11 1.25
CA LYS A 56 16.06 -12.24 2.65
C LYS A 56 15.16 -11.06 3.02
N GLY A 57 15.64 -9.85 2.77
CA GLY A 57 14.95 -8.58 2.99
C GLY A 57 14.05 -8.21 1.82
N GLU A 58 14.41 -7.12 1.14
CA GLU A 58 13.62 -6.46 0.14
C GLU A 58 13.93 -6.98 -1.25
N ALA A 59 12.92 -7.61 -1.85
CA ALA A 59 12.99 -8.19 -3.19
C ALA A 59 12.09 -7.39 -4.15
N GLY A 60 12.67 -6.79 -5.18
CA GLY A 60 11.95 -6.03 -6.20
C GLY A 60 12.18 -6.57 -7.60
N GLY A 61 11.14 -6.69 -8.43
CA GLY A 61 11.35 -7.06 -9.83
C GLY A 61 12.22 -6.06 -10.60
N PHE A 62 12.20 -4.77 -10.21
CA PHE A 62 13.08 -3.74 -10.74
C PHE A 62 14.13 -3.29 -9.71
N ILE A 63 13.69 -2.69 -8.60
CA ILE A 63 14.53 -2.16 -7.52
C ILE A 63 14.20 -2.87 -6.20
N GLY A 64 15.20 -3.45 -5.51
CA GLY A 64 14.99 -4.06 -4.20
C GLY A 64 14.58 -3.03 -3.15
N PHE A 65 15.45 -2.05 -2.92
CA PHE A 65 15.18 -0.92 -2.02
C PHE A 65 15.49 0.41 -2.70
N SER A 66 14.62 1.39 -2.50
CA SER A 66 14.79 2.76 -2.98
C SER A 66 14.57 3.76 -1.87
N GLY A 67 15.45 4.76 -1.76
CA GLY A 67 15.25 5.95 -0.93
C GLY A 67 16.38 6.28 0.05
N PRO A 68 16.18 7.32 0.87
CA PRO A 68 17.10 7.69 1.93
C PRO A 68 17.00 6.71 3.09
N GLY A 69 18.11 6.07 3.48
CA GLY A 69 18.12 5.30 4.71
C GLY A 69 19.42 4.54 4.98
N ASP A 70 19.57 4.13 6.24
CA ASP A 70 20.46 3.06 6.65
C ASP A 70 19.84 1.72 6.24
N ALA A 71 19.94 1.41 4.95
CA ALA A 71 19.56 0.11 4.41
C ALA A 71 20.36 -1.00 5.14
N VAL A 72 19.65 -1.94 5.78
CA VAL A 72 20.23 -3.05 6.56
C VAL A 72 21.19 -3.87 5.70
N GLY A 73 22.49 -3.79 6.01
CA GLY A 73 23.53 -4.50 5.27
C GLY A 73 24.00 -3.80 3.99
N ALA A 74 23.47 -2.62 3.66
CA ALA A 74 24.12 -1.65 2.78
C ALA A 74 24.96 -0.69 3.63
N GLY A 75 26.02 -0.11 3.06
CA GLY A 75 26.77 0.99 3.69
C GLY A 75 25.93 2.26 3.66
N GLY A 76 24.86 2.28 4.47
CA GLY A 76 23.81 3.28 4.53
C GLY A 76 24.32 4.72 4.55
N LEU A 77 23.48 5.60 4.02
CA LEU A 77 23.77 7.02 4.01
C LEU A 77 23.61 7.55 5.44
N ASN A 78 24.68 8.06 6.08
CA ASN A 78 24.58 8.72 7.39
C ASN A 78 23.80 10.04 7.27
N VAL A 79 22.48 9.93 7.22
CA VAL A 79 21.52 11.02 6.96
C VAL A 79 21.73 12.17 7.94
N LEU A 80 21.90 11.88 9.23
CA LEU A 80 22.12 12.89 10.26
C LEU A 80 23.45 13.64 10.09
N GLY A 81 24.52 12.93 9.73
CA GLY A 81 25.82 13.53 9.42
C GLY A 81 25.75 14.47 8.21
N LEU A 82 24.93 14.14 7.22
CA LEU A 82 24.80 14.93 5.99
C LEU A 82 23.90 16.13 6.18
N ILE A 83 22.83 16.00 6.98
CA ILE A 83 22.00 17.15 7.36
C ILE A 83 22.86 18.18 8.12
N LYS A 84 23.77 17.71 8.99
CA LYS A 84 24.77 18.57 9.67
C LYS A 84 25.75 19.27 8.74
N LEU A 85 25.93 18.78 7.51
CA LEU A 85 26.89 19.35 6.55
C LEU A 85 26.23 20.23 5.50
N SER A 86 25.03 19.86 5.04
CA SER A 86 24.41 20.41 3.83
C SER A 86 22.95 20.85 4.01
N GLY A 87 22.39 20.66 5.20
CA GLY A 87 21.02 21.03 5.53
C GLY A 87 19.98 20.03 5.04
N LEU A 88 18.79 20.07 5.66
CA LEU A 88 17.71 19.11 5.42
C LEU A 88 17.24 19.08 3.96
N LEU A 89 17.00 20.26 3.37
CA LEU A 89 16.46 20.38 2.01
C LEU A 89 17.38 19.74 0.97
N SER A 90 18.69 20.05 1.04
CA SER A 90 19.68 19.48 0.13
C SER A 90 19.69 17.95 0.24
N VAL A 91 19.73 17.40 1.45
CA VAL A 91 19.75 15.94 1.65
C VAL A 91 18.48 15.29 1.11
N ALA A 92 17.30 15.90 1.31
CA ALA A 92 16.05 15.41 0.75
C ALA A 92 16.08 15.39 -0.79
N GLN A 93 16.56 16.46 -1.41
CA GLN A 93 16.71 16.57 -2.87
C GLN A 93 17.65 15.51 -3.43
N TYR A 94 18.83 15.34 -2.83
CA TYR A 94 19.85 14.42 -3.33
C TYR A 94 19.58 12.95 -2.99
N SER A 95 18.69 12.65 -2.06
CA SER A 95 18.42 11.27 -1.63
C SER A 95 17.16 10.66 -2.25
N SER A 96 16.29 11.49 -2.83
CA SER A 96 15.15 11.02 -3.61
C SER A 96 15.62 10.27 -4.85
N VAL A 97 14.86 9.25 -5.23
CA VAL A 97 15.09 8.48 -6.46
C VAL A 97 13.94 8.77 -7.41
N ALA A 98 14.27 9.15 -8.64
CA ALA A 98 13.29 9.31 -9.70
C ALA A 98 13.43 8.17 -10.73
N VAL A 99 12.32 7.54 -11.09
CA VAL A 99 12.25 6.46 -12.06
C VAL A 99 11.19 6.81 -13.11
N THR A 100 11.60 6.91 -14.37
CA THR A 100 10.70 7.29 -15.47
C THR A 100 10.84 6.32 -16.64
N ALA A 101 9.72 5.96 -17.27
CA ALA A 101 9.71 5.15 -18.49
C ALA A 101 10.50 3.83 -18.37
N SER A 102 10.48 3.20 -17.18
CA SER A 102 11.32 2.04 -16.88
C SER A 102 10.45 0.83 -16.55
N ASN A 103 10.71 -0.31 -17.17
CA ASN A 103 9.74 -1.41 -17.20
C ASN A 103 10.37 -2.75 -16.81
N VAL A 104 9.54 -3.61 -16.21
CA VAL A 104 9.86 -5.02 -15.94
C VAL A 104 8.96 -5.89 -16.80
N ASN A 105 9.57 -6.68 -17.69
CA ASN A 105 8.86 -7.69 -18.44
C ASN A 105 9.38 -9.09 -18.09
N GLY A 106 8.50 -9.92 -17.54
CA GLY A 106 8.79 -11.31 -17.19
C GLY A 106 8.93 -12.23 -18.41
N ILE A 107 9.43 -13.43 -18.15
CA ILE A 107 9.30 -14.57 -19.07
C ILE A 107 7.84 -14.86 -19.39
N ALA A 108 7.57 -15.56 -20.50
CA ALA A 108 6.21 -15.81 -20.99
C ALA A 108 5.28 -16.44 -19.94
N ASN A 109 5.76 -17.43 -19.17
CA ASN A 109 4.97 -18.09 -18.13
C ASN A 109 4.81 -17.24 -16.84
N GLY A 110 5.42 -16.07 -16.83
CA GLY A 110 5.46 -15.09 -15.76
C GLY A 110 6.64 -15.25 -14.79
N PHE A 111 7.01 -14.14 -14.15
CA PHE A 111 8.13 -14.06 -13.21
C PHE A 111 7.66 -14.02 -11.74
N THR A 112 8.55 -14.41 -10.83
CA THR A 112 8.24 -14.49 -9.39
C THR A 112 9.16 -13.60 -8.57
N VAL A 113 8.62 -12.94 -7.55
CA VAL A 113 9.39 -12.17 -6.57
C VAL A 113 9.14 -12.72 -5.17
N LYS A 114 10.20 -12.91 -4.38
CA LYS A 114 10.09 -13.49 -3.05
C LYS A 114 11.00 -12.85 -2.01
N ALA A 115 10.40 -12.38 -0.92
CA ALA A 115 11.09 -12.14 0.34
C ALA A 115 11.05 -13.44 1.16
N THR A 116 12.21 -13.87 1.67
CA THR A 116 12.37 -15.16 2.38
C THR A 116 12.58 -15.00 3.87
N GLY A 117 12.82 -13.77 4.33
CA GLY A 117 12.98 -13.46 5.73
C GLY A 117 11.68 -13.65 6.51
N LYS A 118 11.88 -13.92 7.78
CA LYS A 118 10.85 -14.12 8.79
C LYS A 118 11.47 -13.77 10.14
N ASN A 119 10.72 -13.08 10.99
CA ASN A 119 11.09 -12.71 12.32
C ASN A 119 11.13 -13.96 13.19
N GLU A 120 12.28 -14.17 13.84
CA GLU A 120 12.45 -15.14 14.91
C GLU A 120 12.73 -14.39 16.22
N ASN A 121 12.45 -14.99 17.37
CA ASN A 121 12.90 -14.47 18.68
C ASN A 121 12.51 -13.00 19.02
N ASN A 122 11.31 -12.55 18.64
CA ASN A 122 10.83 -11.17 18.84
C ASN A 122 11.56 -10.10 18.01
N GLU A 123 12.15 -10.47 16.88
CA GLU A 123 12.52 -9.50 15.85
C GLU A 123 11.29 -8.72 15.35
N THR A 124 11.51 -7.48 14.92
CA THR A 124 10.48 -6.57 14.39
C THR A 124 10.87 -6.08 13.01
N THR A 125 11.53 -6.93 12.23
CA THR A 125 12.03 -6.60 10.90
C THR A 125 10.95 -6.89 9.87
N ASP A 126 10.66 -5.94 9.00
CA ASP A 126 9.74 -6.14 7.88
C ASP A 126 10.50 -6.72 6.68
N TYR A 127 9.86 -7.68 5.99
CA TYR A 127 10.40 -8.35 4.82
C TYR A 127 9.48 -8.12 3.63
N ALA A 128 9.91 -7.26 2.70
CA ALA A 128 9.04 -6.76 1.65
C ALA A 128 9.37 -7.32 0.26
N ALA A 129 8.36 -7.75 -0.49
CA ALA A 129 8.48 -8.16 -1.87
C ALA A 129 7.55 -7.35 -2.77
N GLY A 130 8.03 -6.95 -3.96
CA GLY A 130 7.14 -6.41 -4.98
C GLY A 130 7.61 -6.55 -6.42
N GLY A 131 6.65 -6.56 -7.35
CA GLY A 131 6.93 -6.79 -8.78
C GLY A 131 7.75 -5.68 -9.43
N PHE A 132 7.76 -4.46 -8.88
CA PHE A 132 8.67 -3.38 -9.25
C PHE A 132 9.62 -3.04 -8.10
N TYR A 133 9.07 -2.67 -6.95
CA TYR A 133 9.82 -2.30 -5.74
C TYR A 133 9.62 -3.32 -4.63
N GLY A 134 10.70 -3.77 -3.98
CA GLY A 134 10.59 -4.41 -2.67
C GLY A 134 10.13 -3.38 -1.63
N GLN A 135 10.92 -2.33 -1.46
CA GLN A 135 10.58 -1.16 -0.67
C GLN A 135 10.93 0.14 -1.40
N ALA A 136 10.03 1.13 -1.32
CA ALA A 136 10.20 2.44 -1.91
C ALA A 136 9.91 3.55 -0.87
N ASN A 137 10.97 4.23 -0.47
CA ASN A 137 10.93 5.40 0.40
C ASN A 137 11.24 6.63 -0.46
N SER A 138 10.46 7.70 -0.37
CA SER A 138 10.76 8.97 -1.08
C SER A 138 11.00 8.85 -2.59
N THR A 139 10.35 7.89 -3.24
CA THR A 139 10.60 7.55 -4.64
C THR A 139 9.52 8.12 -5.54
N LYS A 140 9.92 8.75 -6.65
CA LYS A 140 9.01 9.27 -7.67
C LYS A 140 9.09 8.38 -8.90
N THR A 141 8.01 7.68 -9.20
CA THR A 141 7.92 6.74 -10.32
C THR A 141 6.89 7.23 -11.32
N ARG A 142 7.23 7.23 -12.60
CA ARG A 142 6.35 7.64 -13.68
C ARG A 142 6.43 6.71 -14.89
N GLU A 143 5.30 6.43 -15.53
CA GLU A 143 5.21 5.70 -16.81
C GLU A 143 6.01 4.39 -16.78
N SER A 144 5.86 3.62 -15.69
CA SER A 144 6.70 2.47 -15.40
C SER A 144 5.82 1.28 -15.07
N HIS A 145 6.02 0.18 -15.79
CA HIS A 145 5.06 -0.92 -15.83
C HIS A 145 5.71 -2.27 -15.53
N VAL A 146 4.94 -3.13 -14.87
CA VAL A 146 5.28 -4.54 -14.62
C VAL A 146 4.37 -5.40 -15.50
N THR A 147 4.95 -6.25 -16.34
CA THR A 147 4.21 -7.18 -17.20
C THR A 147 4.68 -8.62 -17.00
N ASN A 148 3.77 -9.56 -17.23
CA ASN A 148 3.96 -10.99 -17.00
C ASN A 148 4.34 -11.32 -15.55
N LEU A 149 3.72 -10.69 -14.55
CA LEU A 149 3.94 -11.07 -13.16
C LEU A 149 3.19 -12.37 -12.84
N LYS A 150 3.89 -13.38 -12.31
CA LYS A 150 3.27 -14.63 -11.83
C LYS A 150 2.95 -14.57 -10.35
N SER A 151 3.93 -14.22 -9.53
CA SER A 151 3.68 -14.14 -8.10
C SER A 151 4.60 -13.18 -7.36
N VAL A 152 4.07 -12.61 -6.28
CA VAL A 152 4.84 -11.90 -5.26
C VAL A 152 4.54 -12.55 -3.92
N THR A 153 5.58 -12.99 -3.21
CA THR A 153 5.43 -13.78 -1.99
C THR A 153 6.31 -13.28 -0.84
N ALA A 154 5.75 -13.26 0.37
CA ALA A 154 6.43 -13.05 1.65
C ALA A 154 5.81 -14.00 2.71
N ASP A 155 6.33 -14.01 3.94
CA ASP A 155 5.79 -14.86 5.01
C ASP A 155 4.34 -14.48 5.37
N THR A 156 3.47 -15.47 5.59
CA THR A 156 2.05 -15.30 5.96
C THR A 156 1.75 -15.72 7.40
N SER A 157 2.76 -16.21 8.11
CA SER A 157 2.64 -16.87 9.41
C SER A 157 3.07 -16.02 10.59
N THR A 158 3.86 -14.97 10.34
CA THR A 158 4.23 -13.92 11.30
C THR A 158 3.85 -12.53 10.81
N SER A 159 3.95 -11.53 11.70
CA SER A 159 3.50 -10.14 11.47
C SER A 159 4.62 -9.30 10.86
N ASP A 160 5.07 -9.66 9.66
CA ASP A 160 6.32 -9.16 9.09
C ASP A 160 6.48 -9.32 7.56
N GLY A 161 5.82 -10.29 6.95
CA GLY A 161 5.86 -10.48 5.51
C GLY A 161 4.95 -9.52 4.77
N ILE A 162 5.52 -8.70 3.89
CA ILE A 162 4.79 -7.70 3.11
C ILE A 162 4.95 -8.02 1.61
N ALA A 163 3.85 -8.12 0.88
CA ALA A 163 3.86 -8.45 -0.55
C ALA A 163 2.95 -7.52 -1.35
N GLY A 164 3.46 -6.91 -2.42
CA GLY A 164 2.71 -6.04 -3.30
C GLY A 164 3.00 -6.27 -4.77
N GLY A 165 1.97 -6.28 -5.62
CA GLY A 165 2.16 -6.52 -7.05
C GLY A 165 3.14 -5.56 -7.73
N PHE A 166 3.07 -4.28 -7.40
CA PHE A 166 4.00 -3.25 -7.86
C PHE A 166 5.02 -2.90 -6.77
N VAL A 167 4.57 -2.58 -5.56
CA VAL A 167 5.42 -2.16 -4.44
C VAL A 167 5.10 -2.94 -3.17
N GLY A 168 6.08 -3.61 -2.57
CA GLY A 168 5.88 -4.28 -1.28
C GLY A 168 5.55 -3.28 -0.17
N PHE A 169 6.50 -2.40 0.14
CA PHE A 169 6.34 -1.38 1.17
C PHE A 169 6.64 0.03 0.62
N SER A 170 5.70 0.96 0.81
CA SER A 170 5.84 2.37 0.42
C SER A 170 5.64 3.29 1.63
N THR A 171 6.57 4.20 1.87
CA THR A 171 6.46 5.19 2.96
C THR A 171 7.22 6.49 2.65
N THR A 172 6.93 7.53 3.41
CA THR A 172 7.62 8.82 3.33
C THR A 172 9.03 8.63 3.90
N GLY A 173 10.05 9.23 3.28
CA GLY A 173 11.42 9.07 3.78
C GLY A 173 11.60 9.57 5.20
N GLY A 174 12.24 8.76 6.04
CA GLY A 174 12.49 9.02 7.45
C GLY A 174 13.53 10.11 7.76
N LEU A 175 13.74 11.12 6.89
CA LEU A 175 14.66 12.22 7.21
C LEU A 175 14.19 13.01 8.44
N ALA A 176 12.87 13.20 8.56
CA ALA A 176 12.29 13.83 9.74
C ALA A 176 12.45 12.95 10.99
N ASP A 177 12.28 11.64 10.83
CA ASP A 177 12.41 10.65 11.90
C ASP A 177 13.88 10.50 12.37
N ALA A 178 14.85 10.66 11.46
CA ALA A 178 16.27 10.67 11.81
C ALA A 178 16.68 11.92 12.63
N LEU A 179 15.95 13.02 12.49
CA LEU A 179 16.20 14.29 13.19
C LEU A 179 15.51 14.38 14.55
N SER A 180 14.29 13.85 14.64
CA SER A 180 13.47 13.82 15.86
C SER A 180 13.96 12.82 16.89
N ASN A 181 14.50 11.67 16.45
CA ASN A 181 15.09 10.62 17.28
C ASN A 181 16.54 10.90 17.68
N ALA A 182 17.10 12.05 17.31
CA ALA A 182 18.38 12.48 17.87
C ALA A 182 18.16 12.77 19.38
N ASP A 183 18.55 11.82 20.23
CA ASP A 183 18.41 11.84 21.70
C ASP A 183 18.95 13.11 22.39
N ASP A 184 19.71 13.93 21.66
CA ASP A 184 20.36 15.12 22.17
C ASP A 184 19.70 16.40 21.63
N SER A 185 18.87 17.04 22.46
CA SER A 185 18.22 18.32 22.14
C SER A 185 19.23 19.40 21.72
N SER A 186 20.49 19.30 22.15
CA SER A 186 21.55 20.24 21.76
C SER A 186 21.96 20.11 20.29
N VAL A 187 21.85 18.91 19.69
CA VAL A 187 22.13 18.69 18.26
C VAL A 187 21.09 19.38 17.40
N LEU A 188 19.82 19.23 17.76
CA LEU A 188 18.72 19.89 17.08
C LEU A 188 18.82 21.42 17.22
N ASP A 189 19.07 21.90 18.44
CA ASP A 189 19.31 23.33 18.70
C ASP A 189 20.45 23.90 17.87
N ASN A 190 21.54 23.15 17.70
CA ASN A 190 22.69 23.57 16.91
C ASN A 190 22.39 23.57 15.40
N LEU A 191 21.58 22.64 14.90
CA LEU A 191 21.12 22.64 13.51
C LEU A 191 20.19 23.82 13.20
N ILE A 192 19.27 24.12 14.13
CA ILE A 192 18.35 25.26 14.03
C ILE A 192 19.14 26.57 14.08
N LYS A 193 19.99 26.76 15.11
CA LYS A 193 20.81 27.98 15.27
C LYS A 193 21.86 28.13 14.18
N GLY A 194 22.34 27.00 13.64
CA GLY A 194 23.29 26.95 12.53
C GLY A 194 22.65 27.20 11.15
N GLY A 195 21.33 27.37 11.07
CA GLY A 195 20.62 27.61 9.80
C GLY A 195 20.56 26.42 8.85
N LEU A 196 20.84 25.21 9.34
CA LEU A 196 20.81 23.96 8.57
C LEU A 196 19.45 23.25 8.64
N LEU A 197 18.57 23.76 9.49
CA LEU A 197 17.23 23.24 9.72
C LEU A 197 16.28 24.40 10.07
N SER A 198 15.34 24.67 9.17
CA SER A 198 14.26 25.64 9.36
C SER A 198 12.90 25.06 8.95
N VAL A 199 11.81 25.75 9.29
CA VAL A 199 10.47 25.43 8.79
C VAL A 199 10.45 25.41 7.26
N ASN A 200 11.10 26.38 6.62
CA ASN A 200 11.16 26.46 5.16
C ASN A 200 11.92 25.29 4.54
N ASP A 201 13.00 24.83 5.18
CA ASP A 201 13.75 23.66 4.71
C ASP A 201 12.93 22.37 4.86
N LEU A 202 12.20 22.22 5.96
CA LEU A 202 11.30 21.09 6.16
C LEU A 202 10.18 21.07 5.12
N LEU A 203 9.48 22.19 4.93
CA LEU A 203 8.39 22.31 3.95
C LEU A 203 8.90 22.17 2.51
N GLY A 204 10.11 22.67 2.22
CA GLY A 204 10.76 22.50 0.93
C GLY A 204 11.22 21.06 0.68
N ALA A 205 11.56 20.29 1.73
CA ALA A 205 12.00 18.90 1.63
C ALA A 205 10.83 17.93 1.41
N MET A 206 9.66 18.21 2.00
CA MET A 206 8.48 17.34 1.93
C MET A 206 8.16 16.80 0.53
N PRO A 207 8.14 17.61 -0.56
CA PRO A 207 7.85 17.11 -1.90
C PRO A 207 8.84 16.07 -2.43
N TYR A 208 10.05 15.97 -1.85
CA TYR A 208 11.05 14.95 -2.19
C TYR A 208 10.92 13.70 -1.33
N LEU A 209 10.24 13.79 -0.18
CA LEU A 209 10.08 12.69 0.77
C LEU A 209 8.82 11.87 0.52
N ILE A 210 7.80 12.48 -0.10
CA ILE A 210 6.53 11.83 -0.40
C ILE A 210 6.71 10.96 -1.65
N PRO A 211 6.49 9.63 -1.56
CA PRO A 211 6.53 8.78 -2.74
C PRO A 211 5.36 9.11 -3.69
N SER A 212 5.62 9.03 -4.99
CA SER A 212 4.62 9.29 -6.03
C SER A 212 4.70 8.24 -7.13
N TYR A 213 3.56 7.77 -7.59
CA TYR A 213 3.42 6.76 -8.63
C TYR A 213 2.41 7.27 -9.67
N THR A 214 2.90 7.63 -10.85
CA THR A 214 2.08 8.23 -11.90
C THR A 214 2.11 7.35 -13.14
N ASP A 215 0.96 6.90 -13.61
CA ASP A 215 0.83 5.97 -14.74
C ASP A 215 1.72 4.73 -14.55
N THR A 216 1.53 4.07 -13.42
CA THR A 216 2.23 2.84 -13.04
C THR A 216 1.24 1.69 -12.99
N THR A 217 1.58 0.58 -13.62
CA THR A 217 0.66 -0.57 -13.71
C THR A 217 1.38 -1.88 -13.45
N VAL A 218 0.61 -2.85 -12.98
CA VAL A 218 1.03 -4.25 -12.84
C VAL A 218 0.04 -5.15 -13.57
N SER A 219 0.55 -5.99 -14.46
CA SER A 219 -0.21 -6.98 -15.21
C SER A 219 0.30 -8.39 -14.90
N TYR A 220 -0.63 -9.23 -14.45
CA TYR A 220 -0.36 -10.61 -14.09
C TYR A 220 -0.61 -11.55 -15.27
N VAL A 221 0.13 -12.65 -15.33
CA VAL A 221 -0.24 -13.79 -16.17
C VAL A 221 -1.41 -14.53 -15.54
N ASN A 222 -2.12 -15.37 -16.30
CA ASN A 222 -3.24 -16.14 -15.75
C ASN A 222 -2.83 -16.95 -14.50
N GLY A 223 -3.70 -16.95 -13.49
CA GLY A 223 -3.42 -17.58 -12.19
C GLY A 223 -2.31 -16.87 -11.40
N GLY A 224 -2.07 -15.59 -11.68
CA GLY A 224 -1.08 -14.77 -10.99
C GLY A 224 -1.61 -14.20 -9.68
N TYR A 225 -0.75 -14.13 -8.65
CA TYR A 225 -1.23 -13.89 -7.28
C TYR A 225 -0.23 -13.14 -6.39
N VAL A 226 -0.72 -12.66 -5.26
CA VAL A 226 0.09 -12.03 -4.21
C VAL A 226 -0.19 -12.69 -2.86
N GLU A 227 0.86 -13.04 -2.13
CA GLU A 227 0.76 -13.69 -0.83
C GLU A 227 1.76 -13.09 0.18
N GLY A 228 1.30 -12.77 1.37
CA GLY A 228 2.11 -12.24 2.46
C GLY A 228 1.24 -11.97 3.67
N ASP A 229 1.81 -11.64 4.82
CA ASP A 229 0.99 -11.25 5.97
C ASP A 229 0.15 -10.00 5.69
N ILE A 230 0.79 -9.04 5.04
CA ILE A 230 0.15 -7.89 4.41
C ILE A 230 0.31 -8.02 2.90
N ALA A 231 -0.78 -8.32 2.19
CA ALA A 231 -0.76 -8.60 0.76
C ALA A 231 -1.66 -7.65 -0.04
N GLY A 232 -1.16 -7.10 -1.14
CA GLY A 232 -1.99 -6.34 -2.07
C GLY A 232 -1.62 -6.48 -3.54
N GLY A 233 -2.62 -6.49 -4.42
CA GLY A 233 -2.41 -6.66 -5.87
C GLY A 233 -1.63 -5.52 -6.53
N TYR A 234 -1.54 -4.34 -5.91
CA TYR A 234 -0.64 -3.25 -6.27
C TYR A 234 0.40 -2.98 -5.17
N ALA A 235 -0.07 -2.68 -3.95
CA ALA A 235 0.76 -2.34 -2.81
C ALA A 235 0.51 -3.28 -1.63
N GLY A 236 1.57 -3.79 -0.99
CA GLY A 236 1.42 -4.54 0.26
C GLY A 236 1.01 -3.59 1.39
N ASN A 237 1.98 -2.82 1.88
CA ASN A 237 1.78 -1.80 2.90
C ASN A 237 2.08 -0.42 2.31
N PHE A 238 1.05 0.43 2.22
CA PHE A 238 1.13 1.78 1.65
C PHE A 238 0.88 2.81 2.75
N GLN A 239 1.94 3.28 3.39
CA GLN A 239 1.87 4.17 4.56
C GLN A 239 1.80 5.66 4.20
N SER A 240 2.09 6.00 2.96
CA SER A 240 1.94 7.34 2.40
C SER A 240 2.22 7.30 0.89
N GLY A 241 1.85 8.38 0.23
CA GLY A 241 2.20 8.62 -1.16
C GLY A 241 1.02 9.00 -2.02
N LYS A 242 1.34 9.30 -3.27
CA LYS A 242 0.39 9.73 -4.28
C LYS A 242 0.36 8.73 -5.42
N VAL A 243 -0.83 8.27 -5.80
CA VAL A 243 -1.06 7.48 -7.02
C VAL A 243 -1.95 8.30 -7.95
N ASN A 244 -1.41 8.65 -9.12
CA ASN A 244 -2.07 9.50 -10.13
C ASN A 244 -2.74 10.77 -9.56
N GLN A 245 -2.09 11.41 -8.59
CA GLN A 245 -2.46 12.76 -8.18
C GLN A 245 -1.68 13.77 -9.00
N PHE A 246 -2.40 14.77 -9.49
CA PHE A 246 -1.87 15.81 -10.34
C PHE A 246 -2.19 17.15 -9.71
N ASP A 247 -1.23 17.71 -8.98
CA ASP A 247 -1.41 19.03 -8.39
C ASP A 247 -1.31 20.09 -9.49
N LYS A 248 -2.09 21.17 -9.38
CA LYS A 248 -2.08 22.26 -10.38
C LYS A 248 -0.68 22.81 -10.64
N LYS A 249 0.14 22.92 -9.59
CA LYS A 249 1.53 23.36 -9.71
C LYS A 249 2.38 22.36 -10.49
N ASP A 250 2.15 21.06 -10.31
CA ASP A 250 2.91 20.02 -11.03
C ASP A 250 2.57 20.06 -12.53
N LEU A 251 1.29 20.22 -12.87
CA LEU A 251 0.83 20.39 -14.25
C LEU A 251 1.35 21.69 -14.90
N GLU A 252 1.46 22.78 -14.13
CA GLU A 252 2.05 24.04 -14.60
C GLU A 252 3.58 23.92 -14.82
N ASN A 253 4.25 23.13 -13.97
CA ASN A 253 5.70 22.94 -14.01
C ASN A 253 6.16 21.91 -15.05
N ASP A 254 5.36 20.87 -15.30
CA ASP A 254 5.61 19.82 -16.28
C ASP A 254 4.39 19.62 -17.20
N PRO A 255 4.39 20.26 -18.38
CA PRO A 255 3.32 20.11 -19.36
C PRO A 255 3.11 18.67 -19.84
N THR A 256 4.12 17.79 -19.73
CA THR A 256 3.98 16.39 -20.15
C THR A 256 3.03 15.59 -19.24
N LEU A 257 2.81 16.06 -18.01
CA LEU A 257 1.87 15.44 -17.08
C LEU A 257 0.41 15.56 -17.51
N ALA A 258 0.05 16.55 -18.34
CA ALA A 258 -1.32 16.70 -18.83
C ALA A 258 -1.74 15.53 -19.75
N ASP A 259 -0.81 15.05 -20.58
CA ASP A 259 -1.04 13.88 -21.42
C ASP A 259 -1.14 12.61 -20.56
N VAL A 260 -0.28 12.49 -19.54
CA VAL A 260 -0.30 11.37 -18.59
C VAL A 260 -1.63 11.35 -17.82
N GLN A 261 -2.08 12.50 -17.33
CA GLN A 261 -3.37 12.66 -16.66
C GLN A 261 -4.52 12.20 -17.56
N SER A 262 -4.51 12.64 -18.82
CA SER A 262 -5.54 12.25 -19.79
C SER A 262 -5.56 10.74 -20.03
N ARG A 263 -4.39 10.07 -20.08
CA ARG A 263 -4.29 8.61 -20.24
C ARG A 263 -4.87 7.86 -19.05
N VAL A 264 -4.47 8.20 -17.82
CA VAL A 264 -4.95 7.50 -16.63
C VAL A 264 -6.43 7.76 -16.37
N GLN A 265 -6.95 8.94 -16.72
CA GLN A 265 -8.39 9.22 -16.68
C GLN A 265 -9.18 8.40 -17.70
N ALA A 266 -8.62 8.17 -18.89
CA ALA A 266 -9.25 7.37 -19.93
C ALA A 266 -9.23 5.86 -19.61
N ASN A 267 -8.22 5.40 -18.86
CA ASN A 267 -8.10 4.02 -18.41
C ASN A 267 -7.66 3.96 -16.93
N PRO A 268 -8.61 4.09 -15.99
CA PRO A 268 -8.33 4.24 -14.57
C PRO A 268 -8.01 2.90 -13.90
N VAL A 269 -6.95 2.23 -14.34
CA VAL A 269 -6.58 0.88 -13.92
C VAL A 269 -5.09 0.81 -13.59
N ALA A 270 -4.76 0.29 -12.41
CA ALA A 270 -3.39 0.04 -11.97
C ALA A 270 -3.05 -1.45 -11.87
N VAL A 271 -4.04 -2.31 -11.64
CA VAL A 271 -3.87 -3.76 -11.47
C VAL A 271 -4.66 -4.50 -12.54
N VAL A 272 -4.02 -5.41 -13.27
CA VAL A 272 -4.64 -6.14 -14.40
C VAL A 272 -4.44 -7.65 -14.27
N ASN A 273 -5.51 -8.42 -14.46
CA ASN A 273 -5.52 -9.89 -14.55
C ASN A 273 -5.06 -10.63 -13.28
N LEU A 274 -5.34 -10.05 -12.11
CA LEU A 274 -5.09 -10.67 -10.81
C LEU A 274 -6.02 -11.89 -10.64
N ASP A 275 -5.50 -12.99 -10.09
CA ASP A 275 -6.30 -14.19 -9.84
C ASP A 275 -6.73 -14.28 -8.37
N HIS A 276 -5.80 -14.03 -7.43
CA HIS A 276 -6.12 -13.97 -6.02
C HIS A 276 -5.08 -13.20 -5.20
N VAL A 277 -5.50 -12.74 -4.02
CA VAL A 277 -4.65 -12.16 -2.99
C VAL A 277 -4.89 -12.89 -1.67
N THR A 278 -3.81 -13.30 -1.02
CA THR A 278 -3.86 -13.99 0.28
C THR A 278 -3.01 -13.25 1.30
N GLY A 279 -3.69 -12.58 2.21
CA GLY A 279 -3.15 -12.00 3.42
C GLY A 279 -3.12 -12.99 4.56
N GLY A 280 -2.08 -12.93 5.39
CA GLY A 280 -2.17 -13.40 6.77
C GLY A 280 -3.16 -12.51 7.53
N ALA A 281 -2.71 -11.36 7.99
CA ALA A 281 -3.52 -10.37 8.68
C ALA A 281 -4.34 -9.45 7.74
N TYR A 282 -3.81 -9.10 6.55
CA TYR A 282 -4.41 -8.08 5.68
C TYR A 282 -4.32 -8.42 4.19
N ALA A 283 -5.42 -8.24 3.46
CA ALA A 283 -5.47 -8.53 2.03
C ALA A 283 -6.31 -7.51 1.24
N GLY A 284 -5.80 -7.04 0.09
CA GLY A 284 -6.56 -6.18 -0.82
C GLY A 284 -6.24 -6.37 -2.30
N GLY A 285 -7.21 -6.22 -3.20
CA GLY A 285 -6.92 -6.31 -4.65
C GLY A 285 -6.01 -5.18 -5.16
N PHE A 286 -6.04 -4.01 -4.51
CA PHE A 286 -5.07 -2.93 -4.70
C PHE A 286 -4.08 -2.89 -3.54
N GLY A 287 -4.56 -2.68 -2.31
CA GLY A 287 -3.72 -2.42 -1.13
C GLY A 287 -4.02 -3.37 0.02
N GLY A 288 -3.02 -4.06 0.58
CA GLY A 288 -3.22 -4.84 1.81
C GLY A 288 -3.56 -3.93 3.00
N LYS A 289 -2.64 -2.99 3.28
CA LYS A 289 -2.86 -1.86 4.19
C LYS A 289 -2.60 -0.56 3.45
N VAL A 290 -3.50 0.40 3.61
CA VAL A 290 -3.33 1.77 3.10
C VAL A 290 -3.63 2.74 4.23
N VAL A 291 -2.58 3.26 4.85
CA VAL A 291 -2.70 3.97 6.13
C VAL A 291 -1.91 5.25 6.11
N SER A 292 -2.30 6.24 6.89
CA SER A 292 -1.52 7.44 7.18
C SER A 292 -0.43 7.13 8.23
N GLY A 293 0.51 6.27 7.85
CA GLY A 293 1.40 5.57 8.78
C GLY A 293 2.33 6.47 9.58
N ALA A 294 2.87 7.52 8.96
CA ALA A 294 3.83 8.41 9.62
C ALA A 294 3.17 9.56 10.41
N LEU A 295 1.84 9.60 10.48
CA LEU A 295 1.15 10.45 11.43
C LEU A 295 1.14 9.84 12.84
N ALA A 296 0.96 8.52 12.95
CA ALA A 296 1.05 7.79 14.22
C ALA A 296 2.46 7.86 14.85
N SER A 297 3.51 7.89 14.02
CA SER A 297 4.88 8.17 14.45
C SER A 297 5.20 9.67 14.57
N ALA A 298 4.28 10.58 14.21
CA ALA A 298 4.57 12.01 14.09
C ALA A 298 4.90 12.71 15.42
N GLY A 299 4.67 12.06 16.57
CA GLY A 299 5.28 12.47 17.84
C GLY A 299 6.81 12.51 17.78
N ASN A 300 7.39 11.72 16.88
CA ASN A 300 8.80 11.59 16.54
C ASN A 300 9.05 11.91 15.05
N GLY A 301 8.30 12.80 14.41
CA GLY A 301 8.45 13.09 12.97
C GLY A 301 8.35 14.57 12.60
N GLY A 302 7.89 14.86 11.38
CA GLY A 302 7.78 16.24 10.86
C GLY A 302 6.91 17.18 11.71
N LEU A 303 5.86 16.68 12.35
CA LEU A 303 5.01 17.49 13.26
C LEU A 303 5.75 17.89 14.54
N SER A 304 6.54 16.98 15.13
CA SER A 304 7.40 17.26 16.28
C SER A 304 8.44 18.33 15.96
N LEU A 305 9.03 18.27 14.76
CA LEU A 305 9.94 19.30 14.25
C LEU A 305 9.23 20.66 14.09
N LEU A 306 8.03 20.68 13.48
CA LEU A 306 7.22 21.89 13.37
C LEU A 306 6.95 22.55 14.73
N GLY A 307 6.56 21.77 15.74
CA GLY A 307 6.31 22.29 17.09
C GLY A 307 7.55 22.92 17.74
N LYS A 308 8.73 22.32 17.52
CA LYS A 308 10.00 22.82 18.06
C LYS A 308 10.48 24.14 17.43
N PHE A 309 9.97 24.53 16.26
CA PHE A 309 10.29 25.84 15.65
C PHE A 309 9.45 27.01 16.21
N GLY A 310 8.44 26.75 17.03
CA GLY A 310 7.66 27.77 17.75
C GLY A 310 6.76 28.67 16.90
N THR A 311 6.85 28.61 15.57
CA THR A 311 5.96 29.31 14.63
C THR A 311 5.29 28.28 13.73
N VAL A 312 4.01 28.04 13.99
CA VAL A 312 3.19 27.13 13.19
C VAL A 312 2.00 27.92 12.68
N ASP A 313 1.96 28.13 11.37
CA ASP A 313 0.75 28.57 10.68
C ASP A 313 0.04 27.31 10.16
N LEU A 314 -1.30 27.36 10.09
CA LEU A 314 -2.17 26.30 9.61
C LEU A 314 -1.72 25.78 8.24
N ALA A 315 -1.30 26.66 7.33
CA ALA A 315 -0.82 26.26 6.00
C ALA A 315 0.36 25.27 6.06
N ASN A 316 1.31 25.49 6.97
CA ASN A 316 2.49 24.64 7.15
C ASN A 316 2.10 23.28 7.75
N LEU A 317 1.16 23.30 8.69
CA LEU A 317 0.63 22.11 9.33
C LEU A 317 -0.11 21.22 8.32
N LEU A 318 -1.02 21.80 7.55
CA LEU A 318 -1.76 21.11 6.48
C LEU A 318 -0.81 20.46 5.50
N GLN A 319 0.23 21.17 5.05
CA GLN A 319 1.21 20.66 4.09
C GLN A 319 1.97 19.44 4.64
N VAL A 320 2.37 19.46 5.92
CA VAL A 320 3.06 18.30 6.53
C VAL A 320 2.12 17.12 6.70
N VAL A 321 0.88 17.34 7.16
CA VAL A 321 -0.12 16.27 7.32
C VAL A 321 -0.46 15.62 5.98
N GLN A 322 -0.69 16.43 4.94
CA GLN A 322 -0.97 15.95 3.58
C GLN A 322 0.13 15.04 3.04
N GLY A 323 1.40 15.26 3.41
CA GLY A 323 2.49 14.39 2.99
C GLY A 323 2.48 12.99 3.60
N TYR A 324 1.63 12.75 4.60
CA TYR A 324 1.48 11.45 5.25
C TYR A 324 0.16 10.76 4.92
N VAL A 325 -0.77 11.44 4.26
CA VAL A 325 -2.04 10.86 3.82
C VAL A 325 -1.85 10.21 2.45
N PRO A 326 -2.18 8.93 2.29
CA PRO A 326 -2.24 8.31 0.97
C PRO A 326 -3.36 8.90 0.12
N PHE A 327 -3.04 9.25 -1.11
CA PHE A 327 -4.01 9.66 -2.13
C PHE A 327 -3.93 8.71 -3.33
N ILE A 328 -5.05 8.09 -3.69
CA ILE A 328 -5.12 7.14 -4.78
C ILE A 328 -6.23 7.56 -5.74
N SER A 329 -5.87 7.90 -6.97
CA SER A 329 -6.84 8.27 -8.00
C SER A 329 -6.64 7.44 -9.27
N TYR A 330 -7.71 7.18 -10.02
CA TYR A 330 -7.64 6.54 -11.34
C TYR A 330 -6.79 5.26 -11.36
N ALA A 331 -6.91 4.43 -10.33
CA ALA A 331 -6.00 3.30 -10.08
C ALA A 331 -6.77 2.03 -9.69
N GLY A 332 -7.80 1.70 -10.46
CA GLY A 332 -8.67 0.55 -10.23
C GLY A 332 -8.01 -0.83 -10.42
N VAL A 333 -8.78 -1.86 -10.09
CA VAL A 333 -8.42 -3.28 -10.27
C VAL A 333 -9.28 -3.89 -11.37
N HIS A 334 -8.65 -4.24 -12.49
CA HIS A 334 -9.29 -4.85 -13.64
C HIS A 334 -8.94 -6.33 -13.78
N SER A 335 -9.90 -7.23 -13.53
CA SER A 335 -9.68 -8.67 -13.71
C SER A 335 -10.98 -9.34 -14.10
N ASP A 336 -11.20 -9.55 -15.40
CA ASP A 336 -12.43 -10.13 -15.95
C ASP A 336 -12.12 -11.00 -17.18
N ALA A 337 -13.14 -11.44 -17.90
CA ALA A 337 -12.97 -12.26 -19.11
C ALA A 337 -12.08 -11.59 -20.19
N THR A 338 -12.03 -10.26 -20.24
CA THR A 338 -11.24 -9.50 -21.22
C THR A 338 -9.76 -9.41 -20.85
N THR A 339 -9.42 -9.61 -19.57
CA THR A 339 -8.02 -9.58 -19.11
C THR A 339 -7.34 -10.94 -19.17
N VAL A 340 -8.10 -12.03 -19.36
CA VAL A 340 -7.56 -13.39 -19.50
C VAL A 340 -6.71 -13.48 -20.76
N GLU A 341 -5.41 -13.63 -20.59
CA GLU A 341 -4.47 -13.72 -21.71
C GLU A 341 -4.37 -15.15 -22.28
N THR A 342 -3.82 -15.28 -23.50
CA THR A 342 -3.69 -16.57 -24.21
C THR A 342 -2.24 -16.91 -24.57
N THR A 343 -1.28 -16.13 -24.09
CA THR A 343 0.11 -16.15 -24.53
C THR A 343 1.03 -16.89 -23.56
N SER A 344 0.72 -16.89 -22.26
CA SER A 344 1.57 -17.52 -21.23
C SER A 344 1.41 -19.04 -21.14
N GLY A 345 0.30 -19.58 -21.66
CA GLY A 345 -0.08 -20.97 -21.46
C GLY A 345 -0.59 -21.30 -20.05
N ASN A 346 -0.61 -20.32 -19.13
CA ASN A 346 -1.24 -20.46 -17.83
C ASN A 346 -2.77 -20.43 -17.94
N LYS A 347 -3.44 -20.97 -16.92
CA LYS A 347 -4.90 -20.93 -16.78
C LYS A 347 -5.25 -20.11 -15.55
N ILE A 348 -6.37 -19.41 -15.62
CA ILE A 348 -7.01 -18.84 -14.43
C ILE A 348 -7.54 -19.96 -13.55
N SER A 349 -7.66 -19.69 -12.25
CA SER A 349 -8.10 -20.68 -11.28
C SER A 349 -9.52 -21.17 -11.53
N ASP A 350 -10.39 -20.29 -12.05
CA ASP A 350 -11.75 -20.62 -12.47
C ASP A 350 -12.06 -20.06 -13.87
N PRO A 351 -12.02 -20.91 -14.92
CA PRO A 351 -12.32 -20.49 -16.29
C PRO A 351 -13.78 -20.12 -16.55
N ASP A 352 -14.71 -20.67 -15.77
CA ASP A 352 -16.14 -20.43 -15.95
C ASP A 352 -16.55 -19.11 -15.30
N ASP A 353 -15.89 -18.74 -14.21
CA ASP A 353 -16.07 -17.48 -13.48
C ASP A 353 -14.76 -16.66 -13.40
N PRO A 354 -14.41 -15.90 -14.46
CA PRO A 354 -13.31 -14.93 -14.39
C PRO A 354 -13.53 -13.90 -13.28
N GLY A 355 -12.46 -13.24 -12.86
CA GLY A 355 -12.47 -12.41 -11.66
C GLY A 355 -11.38 -12.83 -10.68
N PHE A 356 -11.31 -12.13 -9.56
CA PHE A 356 -10.34 -12.42 -8.51
C PHE A 356 -10.99 -12.62 -7.15
N THR A 357 -10.23 -13.24 -6.25
CA THR A 357 -10.62 -13.43 -4.85
C THR A 357 -9.61 -12.80 -3.90
N VAL A 358 -10.07 -12.43 -2.70
CA VAL A 358 -9.23 -11.81 -1.67
C VAL A 358 -9.50 -12.50 -0.33
N SER A 359 -8.45 -12.90 0.39
CA SER A 359 -8.61 -13.58 1.68
C SER A 359 -7.60 -13.10 2.72
N ALA A 360 -8.07 -12.79 3.92
CA ALA A 360 -7.25 -12.64 5.13
C ALA A 360 -7.49 -13.82 6.08
N THR A 361 -6.43 -14.50 6.48
CA THR A 361 -6.48 -15.86 7.05
C THR A 361 -6.09 -15.94 8.52
N ARG A 362 -5.54 -14.87 9.10
CA ARG A 362 -5.00 -14.83 10.46
C ARG A 362 -5.51 -13.62 11.24
N LEU A 363 -5.68 -13.82 12.54
CA LEU A 363 -5.81 -12.75 13.51
C LEU A 363 -4.46 -12.59 14.22
N ASP A 364 -3.92 -11.38 14.20
CA ASP A 364 -2.81 -10.99 15.06
C ASP A 364 -3.37 -10.50 16.38
N HIS A 365 -3.06 -11.20 17.47
CA HIS A 365 -3.57 -10.85 18.81
C HIS A 365 -3.06 -9.49 19.33
N SER A 366 -1.99 -8.96 18.75
CA SER A 366 -1.44 -7.64 19.09
C SER A 366 -2.05 -6.51 18.26
N ASP A 367 -2.79 -6.84 17.20
CA ASP A 367 -3.36 -5.87 16.27
C ASP A 367 -4.88 -6.09 16.15
N THR A 368 -5.64 -5.16 16.73
CA THR A 368 -7.10 -5.21 16.76
C THR A 368 -7.74 -5.04 15.38
N GLN A 369 -6.98 -4.57 14.38
CA GLN A 369 -7.47 -4.35 13.02
C GLN A 369 -7.13 -5.53 12.09
N SER A 370 -6.36 -6.51 12.57
CA SER A 370 -5.99 -7.70 11.81
C SER A 370 -7.19 -8.58 11.49
N GLY A 371 -7.05 -9.37 10.42
CA GLY A 371 -8.12 -10.17 9.85
C GLY A 371 -9.04 -9.35 8.95
N SER A 372 -8.49 -8.44 8.16
CA SER A 372 -9.22 -7.52 7.27
C SER A 372 -8.95 -7.82 5.80
N ALA A 373 -10.01 -8.01 5.01
CA ALA A 373 -9.92 -8.21 3.57
C ALA A 373 -10.92 -7.35 2.79
N GLY A 374 -10.48 -6.77 1.67
CA GLY A 374 -11.34 -6.03 0.75
C GLY A 374 -10.98 -6.24 -0.71
N GLY A 375 -11.95 -6.18 -1.62
CA GLY A 375 -11.64 -6.30 -3.06
C GLY A 375 -10.69 -5.22 -3.58
N TYR A 376 -10.66 -4.05 -2.94
CA TYR A 376 -9.71 -2.98 -3.21
C TYR A 376 -8.69 -2.83 -2.08
N ILE A 377 -9.12 -2.51 -0.86
CA ILE A 377 -8.24 -2.29 0.31
C ILE A 377 -8.60 -3.23 1.45
N GLY A 378 -7.62 -3.90 2.06
CA GLY A 378 -7.84 -4.68 3.27
C GLY A 378 -8.19 -3.80 4.46
N TYR A 379 -7.23 -2.95 4.87
CA TYR A 379 -7.41 -1.96 5.93
C TYR A 379 -6.99 -0.56 5.47
N GLY A 380 -7.93 0.39 5.55
CA GLY A 380 -7.73 1.79 5.21
C GLY A 380 -7.83 2.71 6.42
N SER A 381 -6.84 3.58 6.67
CA SER A 381 -6.89 4.56 7.77
C SER A 381 -6.27 5.90 7.37
N GLY A 382 -7.11 6.93 7.25
CA GLY A 382 -6.74 8.24 6.72
C GLY A 382 -6.22 8.15 5.30
N VAL A 383 -7.01 7.52 4.43
CA VAL A 383 -6.72 7.32 2.99
C VAL A 383 -7.79 8.01 2.15
N GLN A 384 -7.40 8.65 1.05
CA GLN A 384 -8.32 9.25 0.10
C GLN A 384 -8.26 8.52 -1.24
N VAL A 385 -9.38 7.93 -1.66
CA VAL A 385 -9.50 7.18 -2.91
C VAL A 385 -10.54 7.83 -3.82
N SER A 386 -10.20 8.00 -5.10
CA SER A 386 -11.17 8.46 -6.11
C SER A 386 -11.06 7.72 -7.44
N HIS A 387 -12.17 7.56 -8.17
CA HIS A 387 -12.18 7.03 -9.54
C HIS A 387 -11.42 5.70 -9.71
N SER A 388 -11.43 4.83 -8.71
CA SER A 388 -10.58 3.63 -8.66
C SER A 388 -11.42 2.38 -8.43
N SER A 389 -12.17 1.99 -9.45
CA SER A 389 -13.15 0.91 -9.32
C SER A 389 -12.54 -0.48 -9.30
N VAL A 390 -13.22 -1.42 -8.64
CA VAL A 390 -13.01 -2.86 -8.75
C VAL A 390 -13.99 -3.42 -9.77
N THR A 391 -13.45 -3.87 -10.89
CA THR A 391 -14.25 -4.29 -12.06
C THR A 391 -15.03 -5.58 -11.85
N GLN A 392 -14.41 -6.61 -11.27
CA GLN A 392 -15.04 -7.92 -11.18
C GLN A 392 -14.43 -8.77 -10.06
N LEU A 393 -15.12 -8.79 -8.91
CA LEU A 393 -14.94 -9.85 -7.92
C LEU A 393 -15.55 -11.15 -8.43
N ARG A 394 -14.84 -12.25 -8.20
CA ARG A 394 -15.21 -13.56 -8.74
C ARG A 394 -16.55 -14.06 -8.19
N HIS A 395 -17.39 -14.62 -9.05
CA HIS A 395 -18.54 -15.41 -8.59
C HIS A 395 -18.06 -16.71 -7.95
N THR A 396 -18.64 -17.06 -6.80
CA THR A 396 -18.20 -18.21 -6.01
C THR A 396 -19.40 -19.01 -5.53
N ASP A 397 -19.22 -20.32 -5.45
CA ASP A 397 -20.27 -21.25 -5.05
C ASP A 397 -20.57 -21.10 -3.56
N VAL A 398 -21.76 -20.62 -3.22
CA VAL A 398 -22.26 -20.55 -1.83
C VAL A 398 -23.40 -21.53 -1.64
N LYS A 399 -23.24 -22.47 -0.71
CA LYS A 399 -24.27 -23.44 -0.34
C LYS A 399 -25.29 -22.82 0.60
N ALA A 400 -26.27 -22.13 0.04
CA ALA A 400 -27.38 -21.59 0.81
C ALA A 400 -28.37 -22.69 1.28
N PRO A 401 -29.03 -22.52 2.44
CA PRO A 401 -30.11 -23.40 2.86
C PRO A 401 -31.28 -23.35 1.87
N LYS A 402 -31.92 -24.49 1.62
CA LYS A 402 -33.10 -24.58 0.72
C LYS A 402 -34.32 -23.79 1.23
N ASN A 403 -34.37 -23.55 2.54
CA ASN A 403 -35.40 -22.76 3.20
C ASN A 403 -34.68 -21.75 4.10
N LEU A 404 -34.95 -20.46 4.00
CA LEU A 404 -34.27 -19.46 4.85
C LEU A 404 -34.73 -19.53 6.31
N GLU A 405 -35.84 -20.23 6.58
CA GLU A 405 -36.45 -20.40 7.91
C GLU A 405 -36.06 -21.72 8.61
N THR A 406 -35.06 -22.47 8.12
CA THR A 406 -34.62 -23.71 8.81
C THR A 406 -33.87 -23.41 10.11
N THR A 407 -34.01 -24.30 11.09
CA THR A 407 -33.27 -24.29 12.37
C THR A 407 -31.96 -25.09 12.35
N GLY A 408 -31.53 -25.59 11.18
CA GLY A 408 -30.25 -26.29 10.98
C GLY A 408 -29.03 -25.40 11.16
N SER A 409 -27.83 -25.99 11.31
CA SER A 409 -26.61 -25.23 11.55
C SER A 409 -26.21 -24.42 10.32
N ILE A 410 -25.71 -23.20 10.55
CA ILE A 410 -25.08 -22.40 9.50
C ILE A 410 -23.82 -23.09 8.94
N ASP A 411 -23.18 -23.96 9.74
CA ASP A 411 -22.03 -24.79 9.37
C ASP A 411 -22.35 -25.82 8.29
N ASP A 412 -23.62 -26.20 8.13
CA ASP A 412 -24.06 -27.13 7.09
C ASP A 412 -24.30 -26.41 5.74
N THR A 413 -24.25 -25.07 5.74
CA THR A 413 -24.64 -24.19 4.63
C THR A 413 -23.57 -23.14 4.34
N TYR A 414 -23.79 -21.88 4.75
CA TYR A 414 -22.91 -20.75 4.47
C TYR A 414 -21.49 -20.98 5.01
N LEU A 415 -21.31 -21.55 6.21
CA LEU A 415 -19.98 -21.81 6.77
C LEU A 415 -19.45 -23.22 6.46
N SER A 416 -20.13 -23.96 5.58
CA SER A 416 -19.67 -25.29 5.18
C SER A 416 -18.45 -25.19 4.27
N LYS A 417 -17.64 -26.25 4.26
CA LYS A 417 -16.51 -26.42 3.33
C LYS A 417 -16.91 -26.46 1.84
N ASP A 418 -18.20 -26.61 1.55
CA ASP A 418 -18.74 -26.63 0.19
C ASP A 418 -19.09 -25.19 -0.28
N SER A 419 -18.95 -24.19 0.59
CA SER A 419 -19.12 -22.77 0.27
C SER A 419 -17.77 -22.08 0.08
N SER A 420 -17.73 -21.16 -0.87
CA SER A 420 -16.58 -20.32 -1.21
C SER A 420 -17.05 -18.88 -1.42
N TYR A 421 -16.12 -17.94 -1.28
CA TYR A 421 -16.44 -16.51 -1.25
C TYR A 421 -15.39 -15.71 -2.02
N ALA A 422 -15.83 -14.62 -2.65
CA ALA A 422 -14.95 -13.71 -3.36
C ALA A 422 -14.05 -12.94 -2.40
N VAL A 423 -14.59 -12.54 -1.24
CA VAL A 423 -13.83 -11.90 -0.16
C VAL A 423 -14.06 -12.64 1.15
N THR A 424 -12.98 -13.08 1.79
CA THR A 424 -13.04 -13.79 3.08
C THR A 424 -12.12 -13.15 4.11
N ALA A 425 -12.60 -12.94 5.32
CA ALA A 425 -11.77 -12.48 6.43
C ALA A 425 -12.21 -13.06 7.77
N ALA A 426 -11.31 -13.03 8.76
CA ALA A 426 -11.64 -13.40 10.13
C ALA A 426 -12.50 -12.34 10.83
N ARG A 427 -12.20 -11.04 10.62
CA ARG A 427 -12.79 -9.92 11.35
C ARG A 427 -13.62 -9.00 10.47
N TYR A 428 -13.04 -8.46 9.39
CA TYR A 428 -13.68 -7.45 8.55
C TYR A 428 -13.56 -7.83 7.08
N ALA A 429 -14.69 -8.02 6.39
CA ALA A 429 -14.71 -8.34 4.97
C ALA A 429 -15.65 -7.41 4.19
N GLY A 430 -15.14 -6.74 3.16
CA GLY A 430 -15.95 -5.91 2.27
C GLY A 430 -15.67 -6.18 0.81
N GLY A 431 -16.65 -6.01 -0.07
CA GLY A 431 -16.40 -6.11 -1.51
C GLY A 431 -15.39 -5.06 -1.98
N TYR A 432 -15.43 -3.83 -1.46
CA TYR A 432 -14.44 -2.80 -1.78
C TYR A 432 -13.36 -2.68 -0.68
N ILE A 433 -13.76 -2.42 0.56
CA ILE A 433 -12.83 -2.21 1.68
C ILE A 433 -13.17 -3.09 2.88
N GLY A 434 -12.17 -3.76 3.48
CA GLY A 434 -12.39 -4.58 4.67
C GLY A 434 -12.80 -3.74 5.86
N LYS A 435 -11.89 -2.90 6.35
CA LYS A 435 -12.18 -1.88 7.37
C LYS A 435 -11.69 -0.51 6.92
N MET A 436 -12.53 0.50 7.14
CA MET A 436 -12.21 1.90 6.97
C MET A 436 -12.20 2.59 8.34
N ASP A 437 -11.13 3.31 8.65
CA ASP A 437 -10.96 4.07 9.89
C ASP A 437 -10.53 5.52 9.55
N ILE A 438 -10.76 6.46 10.45
CA ILE A 438 -10.08 7.76 10.39
C ILE A 438 -8.57 7.56 10.60
N GLY A 439 -7.75 8.38 9.96
CA GLY A 439 -6.33 8.46 10.29
C GLY A 439 -6.17 8.84 11.76
N SER A 440 -5.12 8.36 12.42
CA SER A 440 -4.99 8.45 13.89
C SER A 440 -5.27 9.86 14.45
N ALA A 441 -6.52 10.10 14.86
CA ALA A 441 -6.97 11.36 15.43
C ALA A 441 -6.25 11.64 16.76
N ALA A 442 -5.85 10.58 17.47
CA ALA A 442 -5.00 10.65 18.64
C ALA A 442 -3.59 11.15 18.29
N ALA A 443 -3.02 10.71 17.16
CA ALA A 443 -1.72 11.19 16.71
C ALA A 443 -1.78 12.61 16.14
N VAL A 444 -2.89 12.99 15.50
CA VAL A 444 -3.21 14.39 15.18
C VAL A 444 -3.28 15.20 16.47
N GLY A 445 -4.09 14.81 17.46
CA GLY A 445 -4.24 15.53 18.73
C GLY A 445 -2.94 15.63 19.54
N GLY A 446 -2.15 14.55 19.58
CA GLY A 446 -0.83 14.53 20.21
C GLY A 446 0.17 15.42 19.47
N GLY A 447 0.22 15.33 18.14
CA GLY A 447 1.03 16.20 17.29
C GLY A 447 0.67 17.67 17.45
N LEU A 448 -0.62 18.00 17.49
CA LEU A 448 -1.13 19.36 17.73
C LEU A 448 -0.76 19.88 19.13
N SER A 449 -0.77 19.00 20.14
CA SER A 449 -0.34 19.36 21.50
C SER A 449 1.14 19.76 21.56
N LEU A 450 1.97 19.26 20.63
CA LEU A 450 3.38 19.65 20.48
C LEU A 450 3.55 21.03 19.81
N LEU A 451 2.52 21.58 19.17
CA LEU A 451 2.57 22.87 18.47
C LEU A 451 2.32 24.08 19.41
N GLY A 452 2.03 23.84 20.70
CA GLY A 452 1.85 24.88 21.72
C GLY A 452 0.48 25.57 21.72
N GLN A 453 0.32 26.65 22.51
CA GLN A 453 -0.96 27.35 22.75
C GLN A 453 -1.54 28.11 21.52
N ASN A 454 -0.90 28.04 20.36
CA ASN A 454 -1.23 28.86 19.19
C ASN A 454 -2.09 28.14 18.13
N VAL A 455 -2.50 26.90 18.36
CA VAL A 455 -3.42 26.17 17.46
C VAL A 455 -4.86 26.50 17.85
N ASN A 456 -5.62 27.09 16.93
CA ASN A 456 -7.06 27.30 17.10
C ASN A 456 -7.83 26.00 16.84
N LEU A 457 -8.99 25.82 17.49
CA LEU A 457 -9.93 24.73 17.22
C LEU A 457 -10.26 24.57 15.72
N ASN A 458 -10.37 25.67 14.96
CA ASN A 458 -10.61 25.58 13.51
C ASN A 458 -9.45 24.90 12.76
N ASP A 459 -8.21 25.17 13.15
CA ASP A 459 -7.02 24.57 12.55
C ASP A 459 -6.99 23.05 12.78
N VAL A 460 -7.46 22.63 13.95
CA VAL A 460 -7.60 21.21 14.30
C VAL A 460 -8.66 20.53 13.43
N LEU A 461 -9.78 21.20 13.17
CA LEU A 461 -10.86 20.65 12.34
C LEU A 461 -10.40 20.47 10.88
N ASP A 462 -9.65 21.44 10.33
CA ASP A 462 -9.16 21.35 8.94
C ASP A 462 -8.14 20.21 8.77
N VAL A 463 -7.27 20.00 9.76
CA VAL A 463 -6.32 18.88 9.77
C VAL A 463 -7.03 17.54 9.95
N LEU A 464 -8.00 17.46 10.86
CA LEU A 464 -8.81 16.26 11.04
C LEU A 464 -9.52 15.90 9.74
N ASN A 465 -10.06 16.88 9.01
CA ASN A 465 -10.75 16.65 7.74
C ASN A 465 -9.84 16.02 6.67
N ILE A 466 -8.54 16.32 6.66
CA ILE A 466 -7.59 15.71 5.69
C ILE A 466 -7.32 14.24 6.00
N VAL A 467 -7.32 13.87 7.28
CA VAL A 467 -7.07 12.49 7.72
C VAL A 467 -8.35 11.65 7.80
N VAL A 468 -9.50 12.21 7.42
CA VAL A 468 -10.73 11.43 7.21
C VAL A 468 -10.51 10.53 6.00
N SER A 469 -10.81 9.24 6.16
CA SER A 469 -10.81 8.33 5.01
C SER A 469 -11.97 8.65 4.08
N THR A 470 -11.68 8.80 2.78
CA THR A 470 -12.68 9.09 1.76
C THR A 470 -12.59 8.09 0.61
N ILE A 471 -13.74 7.66 0.12
CA ILE A 471 -13.85 6.87 -1.12
C ILE A 471 -14.91 7.53 -1.99
N GLU A 472 -14.51 7.99 -3.17
CA GLU A 472 -15.37 8.74 -4.08
C GLU A 472 -15.35 8.13 -5.48
N HIS A 473 -16.51 8.09 -6.16
CA HIS A 473 -16.59 7.67 -7.57
C HIS A 473 -15.91 6.31 -7.85
N SER A 474 -15.97 5.38 -6.90
CA SER A 474 -15.23 4.13 -6.96
C SER A 474 -16.15 2.97 -6.64
N ASP A 475 -16.53 2.22 -7.68
CA ASP A 475 -17.50 1.14 -7.56
C ASP A 475 -16.81 -0.20 -7.30
N VAL A 476 -17.54 -1.15 -6.73
CA VAL A 476 -17.20 -2.58 -6.76
C VAL A 476 -18.28 -3.33 -7.52
N THR A 477 -17.86 -4.22 -8.41
CA THR A 477 -18.77 -5.05 -9.22
C THR A 477 -18.40 -6.53 -9.11
N GLY A 478 -19.41 -7.40 -9.06
CA GLY A 478 -19.25 -8.86 -9.16
C GLY A 478 -19.31 -9.38 -10.58
N GLY A 479 -18.79 -10.61 -10.77
CA GLY A 479 -18.97 -11.37 -12.01
C GLY A 479 -20.43 -11.74 -12.27
N ILE A 480 -20.69 -12.41 -13.39
CA ILE A 480 -22.00 -12.98 -13.68
C ILE A 480 -22.39 -13.93 -12.55
N GLY A 481 -23.60 -13.80 -12.01
CA GLY A 481 -24.02 -14.56 -10.83
C GLY A 481 -23.62 -13.92 -9.50
N GLY A 482 -22.85 -12.83 -9.53
CA GLY A 482 -22.54 -11.95 -8.43
C GLY A 482 -21.52 -12.46 -7.41
N TYR A 483 -20.90 -11.55 -6.66
CA TYR A 483 -19.88 -11.88 -5.67
C TYR A 483 -20.48 -12.12 -4.27
N SER A 484 -19.75 -12.88 -3.45
CA SER A 484 -20.14 -13.17 -2.08
C SER A 484 -19.01 -12.85 -1.10
N VAL A 485 -19.38 -12.42 0.11
CA VAL A 485 -18.45 -11.95 1.15
C VAL A 485 -18.69 -12.71 2.45
N LEU A 486 -17.62 -13.15 3.11
CA LEU A 486 -17.64 -13.82 4.41
C LEU A 486 -16.69 -13.15 5.40
N ALA A 487 -17.23 -12.77 6.57
CA ALA A 487 -16.45 -12.47 7.77
C ALA A 487 -16.92 -13.35 8.93
N SER A 488 -16.07 -14.25 9.44
CA SER A 488 -16.44 -15.09 10.59
C SER A 488 -15.26 -15.62 11.38
N THR A 489 -15.32 -15.43 12.70
CA THR A 489 -14.55 -16.16 13.71
C THR A 489 -15.39 -16.34 14.97
N ALA A 490 -16.25 -17.36 14.99
CA ALA A 490 -17.24 -17.58 16.05
C ALA A 490 -16.63 -17.95 17.42
N ASP A 491 -15.46 -18.59 17.43
CA ASP A 491 -14.77 -19.09 18.61
C ASP A 491 -13.72 -18.12 19.17
N HIS A 492 -13.60 -16.92 18.59
CA HIS A 492 -12.68 -15.89 19.08
C HIS A 492 -12.94 -15.55 20.56
N ARG A 493 -11.84 -15.31 21.27
CA ARG A 493 -11.84 -14.95 22.69
C ARG A 493 -11.01 -13.71 22.92
N ASN A 494 -11.53 -12.81 23.75
CA ASN A 494 -10.79 -11.62 24.13
C ASN A 494 -9.63 -11.93 25.11
N ALA A 495 -8.85 -10.91 25.48
CA ALA A 495 -7.72 -11.02 26.40
C ALA A 495 -8.06 -11.62 27.78
N ASN A 496 -9.34 -11.58 28.19
CA ASN A 496 -9.82 -12.17 29.44
C ASN A 496 -10.42 -13.59 29.24
N ASN A 497 -10.16 -14.23 28.10
CA ASN A 497 -10.64 -15.56 27.72
C ASN A 497 -12.19 -15.67 27.68
N LYS A 498 -12.90 -14.55 27.48
CA LYS A 498 -14.36 -14.53 27.33
C LYS A 498 -14.72 -14.67 25.85
N PRO A 499 -15.83 -15.36 25.51
CA PRO A 499 -16.34 -15.40 24.12
C PRO A 499 -16.54 -13.98 23.59
N ASP A 500 -15.99 -13.73 22.41
CA ASP A 500 -16.00 -12.45 21.72
C ASP A 500 -15.99 -12.73 20.21
N PRO A 501 -17.07 -13.29 19.66
CA PRO A 501 -17.10 -13.67 18.24
C PRO A 501 -16.81 -12.45 17.35
N LEU A 502 -16.09 -12.67 16.27
CA LEU A 502 -15.76 -11.65 15.27
C LEU A 502 -16.40 -12.00 13.93
N GLY A 503 -16.59 -11.00 13.07
CA GLY A 503 -17.07 -11.18 11.71
C GLY A 503 -18.07 -10.10 11.30
N MET A 504 -17.57 -9.06 10.65
CA MET A 504 -18.34 -7.93 10.13
C MET A 504 -18.17 -7.89 8.62
N ALA A 505 -19.28 -8.03 7.90
CA ALA A 505 -19.28 -8.16 6.45
C ALA A 505 -20.15 -7.09 5.77
N GLY A 506 -19.70 -6.58 4.63
CA GLY A 506 -20.51 -5.70 3.80
C GLY A 506 -20.31 -5.91 2.31
N GLY A 507 -21.32 -5.55 1.51
CA GLY A 507 -21.16 -5.51 0.05
C GLY A 507 -20.05 -4.55 -0.36
N PHE A 508 -20.09 -3.31 0.13
CA PHE A 508 -19.03 -2.34 -0.12
C PHE A 508 -17.95 -2.35 0.97
N ALA A 509 -18.32 -2.12 2.23
CA ALA A 509 -17.38 -2.03 3.34
C ALA A 509 -17.71 -3.02 4.47
N GLY A 510 -16.70 -3.74 4.97
CA GLY A 510 -16.90 -4.64 6.12
C GLY A 510 -17.23 -3.89 7.40
N ASP A 511 -16.49 -2.82 7.68
CA ASP A 511 -16.69 -1.92 8.82
C ASP A 511 -16.18 -0.50 8.51
N ILE A 512 -16.89 0.50 9.05
CA ILE A 512 -16.54 1.91 8.94
C ILE A 512 -16.56 2.53 10.34
N GLU A 513 -15.41 3.03 10.78
CA GLU A 513 -15.23 3.81 12.01
C GLU A 513 -14.70 5.21 11.63
N GLY A 514 -15.62 6.11 11.29
CA GLY A 514 -15.28 7.39 10.69
C GLY A 514 -14.84 7.28 9.23
N GLY A 515 -15.17 8.31 8.44
CA GLY A 515 -14.91 8.32 7.00
C GLY A 515 -16.17 8.47 6.16
N HIS A 516 -15.99 8.87 4.91
CA HIS A 516 -17.09 9.15 3.99
C HIS A 516 -16.95 8.34 2.71
N ILE A 517 -18.07 7.79 2.24
CA ILE A 517 -18.17 7.17 0.92
C ILE A 517 -19.18 7.96 0.12
N GLN A 518 -18.79 8.44 -1.07
CA GLN A 518 -19.63 9.24 -1.93
C GLN A 518 -19.65 8.69 -3.36
N ASP A 519 -20.81 8.75 -4.00
CA ASP A 519 -20.98 8.42 -5.43
C ASP A 519 -20.33 7.10 -5.84
N SER A 520 -20.45 6.10 -4.95
CA SER A 520 -19.84 4.79 -5.06
C SER A 520 -20.90 3.73 -4.79
N SER A 521 -20.83 2.62 -5.52
CA SER A 521 -21.85 1.58 -5.55
C SER A 521 -21.25 0.19 -5.41
N SER A 522 -22.06 -0.72 -4.88
CA SER A 522 -21.80 -2.15 -4.87
C SER A 522 -22.77 -2.83 -5.83
N HIS A 523 -22.25 -3.34 -6.95
CA HIS A 523 -23.02 -3.97 -8.02
C HIS A 523 -22.88 -5.49 -7.97
N GLU A 524 -23.98 -6.20 -8.20
CA GLU A 524 -23.99 -7.67 -8.36
C GLU A 524 -23.41 -8.43 -7.15
N PHE A 525 -23.84 -8.12 -5.93
CA PHE A 525 -23.57 -8.97 -4.75
C PHE A 525 -24.70 -9.98 -4.52
N VAL A 526 -24.38 -11.14 -3.94
CA VAL A 526 -25.38 -12.18 -3.63
C VAL A 526 -25.46 -12.48 -2.14
N TYR A 527 -24.39 -13.01 -1.55
CA TYR A 527 -24.39 -13.41 -0.15
C TYR A 527 -23.39 -12.57 0.64
N ILE A 528 -23.88 -11.85 1.64
CA ILE A 528 -23.05 -11.12 2.61
C ILE A 528 -23.24 -11.77 3.98
N ILE A 529 -22.22 -12.47 4.44
CA ILE A 529 -22.27 -13.30 5.64
C ILE A 529 -21.29 -12.74 6.67
N GLY A 530 -21.82 -12.20 7.77
CA GLY A 530 -21.04 -11.73 8.90
C GLY A 530 -21.53 -12.36 10.19
N GLN A 531 -20.60 -12.94 10.96
CA GLN A 531 -20.92 -13.63 12.22
C GLN A 531 -21.52 -12.70 13.29
N VAL A 532 -21.12 -11.43 13.27
CA VAL A 532 -21.55 -10.38 14.22
C VAL A 532 -22.48 -9.38 13.52
N SER A 533 -22.10 -8.91 12.32
CA SER A 533 -22.89 -7.95 11.54
C SER A 533 -22.73 -8.18 10.05
N ALA A 534 -23.80 -8.01 9.30
CA ALA A 534 -23.82 -8.08 7.84
C ALA A 534 -24.70 -6.97 7.26
N GLY A 535 -24.27 -6.34 6.16
CA GLY A 535 -25.10 -5.38 5.44
C GLY A 535 -24.85 -5.34 3.95
N GLY A 536 -25.90 -5.08 3.16
CA GLY A 536 -25.78 -5.08 1.69
C GLY A 536 -24.84 -4.01 1.14
N TYR A 537 -24.57 -2.95 1.91
CA TYR A 537 -23.59 -1.92 1.56
C TYR A 537 -22.46 -1.86 2.59
N VAL A 538 -22.78 -1.66 3.87
CA VAL A 538 -21.79 -1.63 4.96
C VAL A 538 -22.24 -2.56 6.07
N GLY A 539 -21.31 -3.28 6.70
CA GLY A 539 -21.58 -4.07 7.91
C GLY A 539 -22.00 -3.18 9.09
N PRO A 540 -21.07 -2.70 9.93
CA PRO A 540 -21.29 -1.59 10.84
C PRO A 540 -20.78 -0.25 10.28
N MET A 541 -21.46 0.83 10.66
CA MET A 541 -21.03 2.19 10.38
C MET A 541 -21.12 3.01 11.67
N GLN A 542 -20.00 3.60 12.06
CA GLN A 542 -19.85 4.45 13.23
C GLN A 542 -19.32 5.83 12.80
N PRO A 543 -19.80 6.91 13.45
CA PRO A 543 -19.40 8.28 13.14
C PRO A 543 -17.95 8.58 13.50
#